data_AF-A0A9D6UB86-F1
#
_entry.id   AF-A0A9D6UB86-F1
#
_cell.length_a   1.000
_cell.length_b   1.000
_cell.length_c   1.000
_cell.angle_alpha   90.00
_cell.angle_beta   90.00
_cell.angle_gamma   90.00
#
_symmetry.space_group_name_H-M   'P 1'
#
loop_
_entity.id
_entity.type
_entity.pdbx_description
1 polymer ?
#
loop_
_entity_poly.entity_id
_entity_poly.type
_entity_poly.pdbx_seq_one_letter_code
_entity_poly.pdbx_strand_id
1 'polypeptide(L)' 'MTCAACPITVKKALSKVEGVQATEVSYEKKEAMVTYDDAKTNVEALTKATEGAGYPSELKK' A
#
# COMPACT_ATOMS: atom_id res chain seq x y z
N MET A 1 -3.48 11.18 1.21
CA MET A 1 -2.81 11.54 -0.06
C MET A 1 -3.18 12.96 -0.44
N THR A 2 -2.27 13.92 -0.25
CA THR A 2 -2.52 15.36 -0.49
C THR A 2 -1.52 15.98 -1.48
N CYS A 3 -0.59 15.18 -2.02
CA CYS A 3 0.43 15.61 -2.96
C CYS A 3 0.53 14.63 -4.14
N ALA A 4 0.85 15.14 -5.33
CA ALA A 4 1.02 14.36 -6.56
C ALA A 4 2.09 13.26 -6.44
N ALA A 5 3.04 13.39 -5.50
CA ALA A 5 4.06 12.39 -5.21
C ALA A 5 3.64 11.34 -4.15
N CYS A 6 2.54 11.56 -3.43
CA CYS A 6 2.03 10.60 -2.44
C CYS A 6 1.78 9.19 -3.02
N PRO A 7 1.17 9.03 -4.23
CA PRO A 7 0.95 7.71 -4.81
C PRO A 7 2.23 6.94 -5.07
N ILE A 8 3.28 7.62 -5.49
CA ILE A 8 4.59 7.00 -5.78
C ILE A 8 5.19 6.44 -4.49
N THR A 9 5.10 7.19 -3.39
CA THR A 9 5.66 6.77 -2.10
C THR A 9 4.92 5.55 -1.54
N VAL A 10 3.58 5.59 -1.55
CA VAL A 10 2.74 4.46 -1.12
C VAL A 10 3.00 3.22 -1.97
N LYS A 11 3.02 3.37 -3.31
CA LYS A 11 3.32 2.26 -4.23
C LYS A 11 4.69 1.63 -3.94
N LYS A 12 5.71 2.47 -3.71
CA LYS A 12 7.07 2.02 -3.43
C LYS A 12 7.19 1.33 -2.07
N ALA A 13 6.44 1.78 -1.06
CA ALA A 13 6.40 1.13 0.25
C ALA A 13 5.76 -0.26 0.16
N LEU A 14 4.59 -0.36 -0.50
CA LEU A 14 3.88 -1.62 -0.70
C LEU A 14 4.67 -2.62 -1.54
N SER A 15 5.34 -2.16 -2.60
CA SER A 15 6.14 -3.04 -3.48
C SER A 15 7.39 -3.62 -2.80
N LYS A 16 7.78 -3.12 -1.63
CA LYS A 16 8.89 -3.68 -0.83
C LYS A 16 8.44 -4.77 0.13
N VAL A 17 7.14 -4.94 0.34
CA VAL A 17 6.62 -5.98 1.22
C VAL A 17 6.75 -7.31 0.50
N GLU A 18 7.39 -8.28 1.16
CA GLU A 18 7.57 -9.62 0.61
C GLU A 18 6.19 -10.27 0.36
N GLY A 19 6.04 -10.95 -0.79
CA GLY A 19 4.76 -11.55 -1.17
C GLY A 19 3.81 -10.61 -1.90
N VAL A 20 4.11 -9.31 -2.04
CA VAL A 20 3.36 -8.42 -2.93
C VAL A 20 3.68 -8.73 -4.39
N GLN A 21 2.62 -8.98 -5.17
CA GLN A 21 2.70 -9.31 -6.59
C GLN A 21 2.37 -8.11 -7.47
N ALA A 22 1.35 -7.33 -7.08
CA ALA A 22 0.93 -6.14 -7.81
C ALA A 22 0.46 -5.04 -6.88
N THR A 23 0.71 -3.78 -7.28
CA THR A 23 0.28 -2.59 -6.56
C THR A 23 -0.25 -1.53 -7.53
N GLU A 24 -1.49 -1.13 -7.31
CA GLU A 24 -2.14 -0.03 -8.01
C GLU A 24 -2.57 1.02 -6.99
N VAL A 25 -2.29 2.29 -7.27
CA VAL A 25 -2.62 3.38 -6.34
C VAL A 25 -3.34 4.46 -7.11
N SER A 26 -4.56 4.76 -6.70
CA SER A 26 -5.40 5.81 -7.29
C SER A 26 -5.36 7.05 -6.39
N TYR A 27 -4.79 8.13 -6.91
CA TYR A 27 -4.81 9.42 -6.22
C TYR A 27 -6.23 9.99 -6.13
N GLU A 28 -7.02 9.85 -7.21
CA GLU A 28 -8.40 10.35 -7.28
C GLU A 28 -9.29 9.69 -6.23
N LYS A 29 -9.20 8.37 -6.08
CA LYS A 29 -9.98 7.62 -5.09
C LYS A 29 -9.35 7.61 -3.70
N LYS A 30 -8.08 8.03 -3.59
CA LYS A 30 -7.26 7.91 -2.37
C LYS A 30 -7.16 6.45 -1.88
N GLU A 31 -7.06 5.52 -2.83
CA GLU A 31 -7.09 4.07 -2.58
C GLU A 31 -5.84 3.40 -3.13
N ALA A 32 -5.40 2.33 -2.46
CA ALA A 32 -4.35 1.44 -2.95
C ALA A 32 -4.91 0.02 -3.03
N MET A 33 -4.84 -0.57 -4.22
CA MET A 33 -5.18 -1.96 -4.48
C MET A 33 -3.90 -2.77 -4.52
N VAL A 34 -3.83 -3.83 -3.72
CA VAL A 34 -2.64 -4.65 -3.57
C VAL A 34 -3.02 -6.10 -3.77
N THR A 35 -2.35 -6.75 -4.72
CA THR A 35 -2.41 -8.20 -4.88
C THR A 35 -1.19 -8.79 -4.20
N TYR A 36 -1.41 -9.68 -3.23
CA TYR A 36 -0.35 -10.28 -2.45
C TYR A 36 -0.64 -11.76 -2.18
N ASP A 37 0.40 -12.50 -1.83
CA ASP A 37 0.33 -13.89 -1.39
C ASP A 37 0.07 -13.97 0.12
N ASP A 38 -1.11 -14.46 0.52
CA ASP A 38 -1.53 -14.59 1.92
C ASP A 38 -0.62 -15.54 2.73
N ALA A 39 0.18 -16.40 2.08
CA ALA A 39 1.15 -17.24 2.77
C ALA A 39 2.43 -16.48 3.17
N LYS A 40 2.70 -15.32 2.56
CA LYS A 40 3.93 -14.53 2.74
C LYS A 40 3.70 -13.19 3.42
N THR A 41 2.53 -12.60 3.25
CA THR A 41 2.17 -11.33 3.87
C THR A 41 0.68 -11.27 4.19
N ASN A 42 0.28 -10.25 4.95
CA ASN A 42 -1.09 -10.02 5.33
C ASN A 42 -1.40 -8.51 5.31
N VAL A 43 -2.67 -8.19 5.50
CA VAL A 43 -3.18 -6.81 5.55
C VAL A 43 -2.44 -5.97 6.61
N GLU A 44 -2.11 -6.53 7.76
CA GLU A 44 -1.44 -5.81 8.85
C GLU A 44 -0.02 -5.39 8.46
N ALA A 45 0.73 -6.27 7.78
CA ALA A 45 2.07 -5.98 7.26
C ALA A 45 2.03 -4.91 6.16
N LEU A 46 1.05 -4.97 5.26
CA LEU A 46 0.84 -3.94 4.23
C LEU A 46 0.52 -2.58 4.85
N THR A 47 -0.30 -2.58 5.89
CA THR A 47 -0.70 -1.37 6.62
C THR A 47 0.47 -0.76 7.39
N LYS A 48 1.31 -1.59 8.03
CA LYS A 48 2.55 -1.13 8.67
C LYS A 48 3.54 -0.56 7.67
N ALA A 49 3.60 -1.12 6.46
CA ALA A 49 4.52 -0.62 5.42
C ALA A 49 4.13 0.79 4.94
N THR A 50 2.83 1.05 4.76
CA THR A 50 2.34 2.38 4.38
C THR A 50 2.44 3.37 5.55
N GLU A 51 2.15 2.94 6.78
CA GLU A 51 2.32 3.73 8.00
C GLU A 51 3.79 4.14 8.22
N GLY A 52 4.72 3.20 8.07
CA GLY A 52 6.17 3.47 8.15
C GLY A 52 6.68 4.41 7.05
N ALA A 53 5.93 4.55 5.95
CA ALA A 53 6.19 5.54 4.91
C ALA A 53 5.50 6.90 5.17
N GLY A 54 4.82 7.07 6.31
CA GLY A 54 4.07 8.27 6.68
C GLY A 54 2.66 8.34 6.10
N TYR A 55 2.10 7.21 5.64
CA TYR A 55 0.76 7.11 5.05
C TYR A 55 -0.06 6.03 5.77
N PRO A 56 -0.59 6.32 6.98
CA PRO A 56 -1.51 5.40 7.64
C PRO A 56 -2.68 5.04 6.71
N SER A 57 -3.02 3.77 6.64
CA SER A 57 -4.10 3.25 5.80
C SER A 57 -4.92 2.21 6.57
N GLU A 58 -6.11 1.91 6.07
CA GLU A 58 -6.95 0.85 6.64
C GLU A 58 -7.50 -0.02 5.51
N LEU A 59 -7.81 -1.27 5.83
CA LEU A 59 -8.47 -2.15 4.88
C LEU A 59 -9.89 -1.66 4.63
N LYS A 60 -10.19 -1.37 3.37
CA LYS A 60 -11.56 -1.09 2.93
C LYS A 60 -12.34 -2.41 2.91
N LYS A 61 -13.39 -2.51 3.73
CA LYS A 61 -14.32 -3.64 3.78
C LYS A 61 -15.31 -3.61 2.61
#